data_AF-A0A7S1LBA1-F1
#
_entry.id   AF-A0A7S1LBA1-F1
#
_cell.length_a   1.000
_cell.length_b   1.000
_cell.length_c   1.000
_cell.angle_alpha   90.00
_cell.angle_beta   90.00
_cell.angle_gamma   90.00
#
_symmetry.space_group_name_H-M   'P 1'
#
loop_
_entity.id
_entity.type
_entity.pdbx_description
1 polymer ?
#
loop_
_entity_poly.entity_id
_entity_poly.type
_entity_poly.pdbx_seq_one_letter_code
_entity_poly.pdbx_strand_id
1 'polypeptide(L)'
;LLASWALAPALAGATDEEYQKWASKVYKEDEKDSVQKGNALACAFCQIVAGAVDKQYGMNKKKSREERYAEDMTTEVLLQLCKTAAPRMASAMSGYAKDAEMICRRVVNEQASDMMDAVSLGEDMKKFCHEQKICPLDMNTMMKMVDKMGKDIGEERKQQEGQGKEGDL
;
A
#
# COMPACT_ATOMS: atom_id res chain seq x y z
N LEU A 1 -16.87 -42.23 -14.22
CA LEU A 1 -16.39 -41.09 -15.06
C LEU A 1 -16.42 -39.85 -14.17
N LEU A 2 -15.36 -39.61 -13.41
CA LEU A 2 -15.22 -38.44 -12.53
C LEU A 2 -14.36 -37.42 -13.27
N ALA A 3 -14.96 -36.34 -13.72
CA ALA A 3 -14.25 -35.20 -14.28
C ALA A 3 -13.55 -34.48 -13.13
N SER A 4 -12.24 -34.67 -13.01
CA SER A 4 -11.37 -33.84 -12.18
C SER A 4 -11.32 -32.46 -12.80
N TRP A 5 -11.96 -31.49 -12.15
CA TRP A 5 -11.74 -30.08 -12.40
C TRP A 5 -10.35 -29.77 -11.83
N ALA A 6 -9.34 -29.84 -12.68
CA ALA A 6 -8.07 -29.18 -12.40
C ALA A 6 -8.39 -27.69 -12.34
N LEU A 7 -8.50 -27.17 -11.11
CA LEU A 7 -8.42 -25.75 -10.83
C LEU A 7 -7.12 -25.27 -11.47
N ALA A 8 -7.24 -24.58 -12.60
CA ALA A 8 -6.16 -23.76 -13.11
C ALA A 8 -5.77 -22.83 -11.95
N PRO A 9 -4.50 -22.79 -11.52
CA PRO A 9 -4.08 -21.74 -10.62
C PRO A 9 -4.42 -20.44 -11.33
N ALA A 10 -5.30 -19.65 -10.72
CA ALA A 10 -5.52 -18.27 -11.12
C ALA A 10 -4.13 -17.67 -11.36
N LEU A 11 -3.93 -17.03 -12.53
CA LEU A 11 -2.69 -16.35 -12.87
C LEU A 11 -2.36 -15.38 -11.73
N ALA A 12 -1.56 -15.82 -10.77
CA ALA A 12 -0.82 -14.98 -9.86
C ALA A 12 0.22 -14.30 -10.75
N GLY A 13 -0.20 -13.18 -11.37
CA GLY A 13 0.59 -12.39 -12.28
C GLY A 13 1.98 -12.14 -11.69
N ALA A 14 3.00 -12.29 -12.53
CA ALA A 14 4.42 -11.97 -12.30
C ALA A 14 4.74 -11.58 -10.84
N THR A 15 4.78 -12.55 -9.94
CA THR A 15 5.09 -12.29 -8.54
C THR A 15 6.50 -11.72 -8.47
N ASP A 16 6.63 -10.47 -8.05
CA ASP A 16 7.89 -9.77 -7.82
C ASP A 16 8.82 -10.67 -6.97
N GLU A 17 9.83 -11.26 -7.60
CA GLU A 17 10.76 -12.21 -6.97
C GLU A 17 11.51 -11.56 -5.79
N GLU A 18 11.77 -10.25 -5.87
CA GLU A 18 12.35 -9.46 -4.79
C GLU A 18 11.38 -9.37 -3.60
N TYR A 19 10.08 -9.14 -3.86
CA TYR A 19 9.05 -9.14 -2.83
C TYR A 19 8.92 -10.50 -2.15
N GLN A 20 8.81 -11.59 -2.92
CA GLN A 20 8.67 -12.94 -2.36
C GLN A 20 9.88 -13.32 -1.49
N LYS A 21 11.09 -12.98 -1.95
CA LYS A 21 12.33 -13.18 -1.21
C LYS A 21 12.42 -12.31 0.05
N TRP A 22 11.90 -11.09 0.02
CA TRP A 22 11.80 -10.24 1.21
C TRP A 22 10.76 -10.77 2.21
N ALA A 23 9.55 -11.08 1.75
CA ALA A 23 8.44 -11.54 2.59
C ALA A 23 8.82 -12.82 3.35
N SER A 24 9.49 -13.76 2.69
CA SER A 24 9.97 -15.01 3.32
C SER A 24 10.93 -14.83 4.50
N LYS A 25 11.56 -13.65 4.65
CA LYS A 25 12.55 -13.36 5.72
C LYS A 25 11.97 -12.53 6.86
N VAL A 26 11.01 -11.67 6.56
CA VAL A 26 10.55 -10.61 7.47
C VAL A 26 9.12 -10.85 7.94
N TYR A 27 8.29 -11.48 7.11
CA TYR A 27 6.87 -11.68 7.42
C TYR A 27 6.67 -12.97 8.21
N LYS A 28 5.96 -12.84 9.33
CA LYS A 28 5.52 -13.95 10.17
C LYS A 28 3.99 -13.95 10.21
N GLU A 29 3.38 -14.97 9.59
CA GLU A 29 1.93 -15.09 9.47
C GLU A 29 1.19 -15.26 10.81
N ASP A 30 1.88 -15.72 11.85
CA ASP A 30 1.32 -15.97 13.19
C ASP A 30 1.21 -14.70 14.06
N GLU A 31 1.86 -13.60 13.67
CA GLU A 31 1.81 -12.33 14.39
C GLU A 31 0.65 -11.45 13.90
N LYS A 32 -0.52 -11.55 14.54
CA LYS A 32 -1.74 -10.78 14.18
C LYS A 32 -1.51 -9.27 14.02
N ASP A 33 -0.65 -8.66 14.84
CA ASP A 33 -0.33 -7.24 14.75
C ASP A 33 0.45 -6.90 13.47
N SER A 34 1.41 -7.73 13.10
CA SER A 34 2.20 -7.62 11.86
C SER A 34 1.32 -7.78 10.62
N VAL A 35 0.37 -8.72 10.64
CA VAL A 35 -0.64 -8.90 9.58
C VAL A 35 -1.52 -7.65 9.44
N GLN A 36 -2.02 -7.10 10.54
CA GLN A 36 -2.87 -5.91 10.53
C GLN A 36 -2.13 -4.67 10.01
N LYS A 37 -0.88 -4.45 10.45
CA LYS A 37 -0.02 -3.37 9.96
C LYS A 37 0.27 -3.51 8.47
N GLY A 38 0.58 -4.72 8.01
CA GLY A 38 0.78 -5.02 6.59
C GLY A 38 -0.45 -4.69 5.74
N ASN A 39 -1.64 -5.10 6.19
CA ASN A 39 -2.91 -4.79 5.52
C ASN A 39 -3.21 -3.29 5.50
N ALA A 40 -2.94 -2.58 6.60
CA ALA A 40 -3.12 -1.13 6.66
C ALA A 40 -2.18 -0.39 5.69
N LEU A 41 -0.90 -0.81 5.60
CA LEU A 41 0.06 -0.28 4.64
C LEU A 41 -0.36 -0.56 3.20
N ALA A 42 -0.75 -1.81 2.89
CA ALA A 42 -1.22 -2.19 1.56
C ALA A 42 -2.44 -1.36 1.15
N CYS A 43 -3.38 -1.14 2.07
CA CYS A 43 -4.54 -0.31 1.84
C CYS A 43 -4.15 1.17 1.58
N ALA A 44 -3.28 1.75 2.42
CA ALA A 44 -2.81 3.12 2.23
C ALA A 44 -2.11 3.30 0.88
N PHE A 45 -1.22 2.39 0.51
CA PHE A 45 -0.55 2.43 -0.79
C PHE A 45 -1.50 2.21 -1.95
N CYS A 46 -2.47 1.31 -1.84
CA CYS A 46 -3.50 1.15 -2.87
C CYS A 46 -4.24 2.47 -3.12
N GLN A 47 -4.67 3.17 -2.07
CA GLN A 47 -5.36 4.46 -2.21
C GLN A 47 -4.46 5.53 -2.83
N ILE A 48 -3.17 5.56 -2.47
CA ILE A 48 -2.19 6.47 -3.07
C ILE A 48 -2.00 6.18 -4.57
N VAL A 49 -1.81 4.91 -4.93
CA VAL A 49 -1.59 4.46 -6.31
C VAL A 49 -2.85 4.70 -7.15
N ALA A 50 -4.03 4.34 -6.66
CA ALA A 50 -5.31 4.58 -7.34
C ALA A 50 -5.53 6.08 -7.62
N GLY A 51 -5.24 6.94 -6.62
CA GLY A 51 -5.32 8.39 -6.81
C GLY A 51 -4.26 8.95 -7.78
N ALA A 52 -3.08 8.33 -7.85
CA ALA A 52 -2.06 8.70 -8.82
C ALA A 52 -2.45 8.28 -10.25
N VAL A 53 -3.02 7.08 -10.42
CA VAL A 53 -3.57 6.59 -11.69
C VAL A 53 -4.69 7.50 -12.19
N ASP A 54 -5.65 7.86 -11.33
CA ASP A 54 -6.74 8.77 -11.69
C ASP A 54 -6.23 10.14 -12.19
N LYS A 55 -5.28 10.73 -11.47
CA LYS A 55 -4.61 11.98 -11.88
C LYS A 55 -3.88 11.81 -13.21
N GLN A 56 -3.14 10.73 -13.38
CA GLN A 56 -2.36 10.45 -14.58
C GLN A 56 -3.27 10.29 -15.81
N TYR A 57 -4.37 9.56 -15.66
CA TYR A 57 -5.38 9.39 -16.70
C TYR A 57 -6.05 10.73 -17.06
N GLY A 58 -6.40 11.54 -16.04
CA GLY A 58 -6.93 12.89 -16.24
C GLY A 58 -5.96 13.83 -16.99
N MET A 59 -4.65 13.69 -16.77
CA MET A 59 -3.62 14.42 -17.54
C MET A 59 -3.52 13.89 -18.97
N ASN A 60 -3.50 12.57 -19.17
CA ASN A 60 -3.45 11.95 -20.50
C ASN A 60 -4.64 12.35 -21.39
N LYS A 61 -5.83 12.53 -20.82
CA LYS A 61 -7.01 13.02 -21.56
C LYS A 61 -6.81 14.41 -22.18
N LYS A 62 -5.95 15.24 -21.59
CA LYS A 62 -5.68 16.61 -22.06
C LYS A 62 -4.54 16.69 -23.08
N LYS A 63 -3.78 15.62 -23.25
CA LYS A 63 -2.62 15.54 -24.16
C LYS A 63 -3.00 14.99 -25.53
N SER A 64 -2.20 15.33 -26.55
CA SER A 64 -2.31 14.68 -27.86
C SER A 64 -1.98 13.19 -27.74
N ARG A 65 -2.38 12.37 -28.71
CA ARG A 65 -2.21 10.90 -28.62
C ARG A 65 -0.73 10.52 -28.48
N GLU A 66 0.16 11.25 -29.13
CA GLU A 66 1.60 11.05 -29.16
C GLU A 66 2.28 11.42 -27.84
N GLU A 67 1.66 12.29 -27.04
CA GLU A 67 2.20 12.80 -25.78
C GLU A 67 1.65 12.08 -24.54
N ARG A 68 0.70 11.16 -24.74
CA ARG A 68 0.11 10.36 -23.67
C ARG A 68 1.14 9.40 -23.10
N TYR A 69 1.17 9.30 -21.78
CA TYR A 69 1.94 8.27 -21.11
C TYR A 69 1.28 6.92 -21.34
N ALA A 70 2.07 5.96 -21.81
CA ALA A 70 1.68 4.57 -21.89
C ALA A 70 1.70 3.91 -20.49
N GLU A 71 1.21 2.68 -20.42
CA GLU A 71 1.07 1.92 -19.19
C GLU A 71 2.42 1.65 -18.51
N ASP A 72 3.44 1.32 -19.27
CA ASP A 72 4.82 1.12 -18.81
C ASP A 72 5.38 2.38 -18.14
N MET A 73 5.26 3.54 -18.80
CA MET A 73 5.69 4.82 -18.25
C MET A 73 4.91 5.19 -16.99
N THR A 74 3.60 4.91 -16.96
CA THR A 74 2.77 5.15 -15.78
C THR A 74 3.23 4.26 -14.63
N THR A 75 3.49 2.98 -14.89
CA THR A 75 4.00 2.02 -13.91
C THR A 75 5.34 2.46 -13.34
N GLU A 76 6.29 2.91 -14.17
CA GLU A 76 7.57 3.45 -13.70
C GLU A 76 7.41 4.65 -12.77
N VAL A 77 6.51 5.58 -13.10
CA VAL A 77 6.20 6.74 -12.24
C VAL A 77 5.62 6.29 -10.90
N LEU A 78 4.73 5.29 -10.90
CA LEU A 78 4.15 4.73 -9.67
C LEU A 78 5.20 4.02 -8.81
N LEU A 79 6.14 3.29 -9.43
CA LEU A 79 7.27 2.68 -8.71
C LEU A 79 8.20 3.73 -8.10
N GLN A 80 8.41 4.86 -8.78
CA GLN A 80 9.18 5.98 -8.23
C GLN A 80 8.44 6.68 -7.08
N LEU A 81 7.12 6.77 -7.18
CA LEU A 81 6.26 7.25 -6.09
C LEU A 81 6.42 6.35 -4.85
N CYS A 82 6.47 5.02 -5.01
CA CYS A 82 6.71 4.09 -3.91
C CYS A 82 8.02 4.39 -3.16
N LYS A 83 9.14 4.60 -3.88
CA LYS A 83 10.43 4.94 -3.27
C LYS A 83 10.38 6.22 -2.44
N THR A 84 9.58 7.19 -2.87
CA THR A 84 9.48 8.51 -2.22
C THR A 84 8.49 8.50 -1.06
N ALA A 85 7.39 7.76 -1.17
CA ALA A 85 6.34 7.67 -0.16
C ALA A 85 6.70 6.72 0.99
N ALA A 86 7.45 5.66 0.70
CA ALA A 86 7.74 4.60 1.66
C ALA A 86 8.43 5.06 2.96
N PRO A 87 9.47 5.91 2.96
CA PRO A 87 10.10 6.36 4.19
C PRO A 87 9.14 7.08 5.13
N ARG A 88 8.24 7.91 4.58
CA ARG A 88 7.26 8.66 5.37
C ARG A 88 6.19 7.74 5.96
N MET A 89 5.73 6.75 5.19
CA MET A 89 4.74 5.77 5.67
C MET A 89 5.33 4.83 6.73
N ALA A 90 6.55 4.35 6.51
CA ALA A 90 7.25 3.55 7.50
C ALA A 90 7.45 4.31 8.82
N SER A 91 7.88 5.58 8.75
CA SER A 91 8.06 6.41 9.95
C SER A 91 6.76 6.61 10.73
N ALA A 92 5.62 6.77 10.04
CA ALA A 92 4.31 6.94 10.68
C ALA A 92 3.81 5.68 11.42
N MET A 93 4.34 4.51 11.07
CA MET A 93 3.91 3.22 11.61
C MET A 93 5.00 2.52 12.44
N SER A 94 6.09 3.24 12.76
CA SER A 94 7.28 2.69 13.42
C SER A 94 7.82 1.43 12.70
N GLY A 95 7.72 1.41 11.36
CA GLY A 95 8.17 0.32 10.50
C GLY A 95 9.46 0.65 9.74
N TYR A 96 9.93 -0.29 8.93
CA TYR A 96 11.11 -0.11 8.10
C TYR A 96 10.75 0.44 6.71
N ALA A 97 11.54 1.41 6.24
CA ALA A 97 11.29 2.06 4.94
C ALA A 97 11.29 1.07 3.77
N LYS A 98 12.21 0.09 3.79
CA LYS A 98 12.28 -0.93 2.73
C LYS A 98 11.04 -1.82 2.72
N ASP A 99 10.49 -2.17 3.88
CA ASP A 99 9.28 -3.00 3.97
C ASP A 99 8.08 -2.27 3.36
N ALA A 100 7.91 -0.99 3.71
CA ALA A 100 6.88 -0.14 3.13
C ALA A 100 7.05 0.03 1.61
N GLU A 101 8.29 0.16 1.12
CA GLU A 101 8.60 0.21 -0.31
C GLU A 101 8.19 -1.08 -1.01
N MET A 102 8.54 -2.24 -0.45
CA MET A 102 8.20 -3.54 -1.03
C MET A 102 6.69 -3.77 -1.09
N ILE A 103 5.95 -3.36 -0.05
CA ILE A 103 4.48 -3.43 -0.05
C ILE A 103 3.90 -2.52 -1.14
N CYS A 104 4.39 -1.29 -1.28
CA CYS A 104 3.93 -0.39 -2.33
C CYS A 104 4.22 -0.92 -3.73
N ARG A 105 5.44 -1.43 -3.97
CA ARG A 105 5.83 -2.01 -5.26
C ARG A 105 4.96 -3.20 -5.63
N ARG A 106 4.62 -4.06 -4.66
CA ARG A 106 3.67 -5.15 -4.86
C ARG A 106 2.31 -4.64 -5.33
N VAL A 107 1.74 -3.62 -4.66
CA VAL A 107 0.47 -3.02 -5.07
C VAL A 107 0.54 -2.50 -6.50
N VAL A 108 1.62 -1.80 -6.87
CA VAL A 108 1.79 -1.29 -8.24
C VAL A 108 1.87 -2.44 -9.24
N ASN A 109 2.75 -3.42 -9.00
CA ASN A 109 2.98 -4.53 -9.93
C ASN A 109 1.73 -5.41 -10.10
N GLU A 110 0.95 -5.62 -9.04
CA GLU A 110 -0.22 -6.50 -9.08
C GLU A 110 -1.50 -5.78 -9.54
N GLN A 111 -1.60 -4.45 -9.39
CA GLN A 111 -2.90 -3.76 -9.51
C GLN A 111 -2.89 -2.54 -10.44
N ALA A 112 -1.73 -2.01 -10.86
CA ALA A 112 -1.70 -0.77 -11.64
C ALA A 112 -2.42 -0.90 -12.99
N SER A 113 -2.28 -2.05 -13.65
CA SER A 113 -2.97 -2.35 -14.92
C SER A 113 -4.49 -2.34 -14.74
N ASP A 114 -5.00 -3.10 -13.76
CA ASP A 114 -6.43 -3.13 -13.41
C ASP A 114 -6.98 -1.74 -13.03
N MET A 115 -6.19 -0.92 -12.32
CA MET A 115 -6.58 0.46 -11.99
C MET A 115 -6.66 1.35 -13.23
N MET A 116 -5.74 1.18 -14.19
CA MET A 116 -5.73 1.92 -15.45
C MET A 116 -6.93 1.54 -16.33
N ASP A 117 -7.30 0.26 -16.35
CA ASP A 117 -8.51 -0.21 -17.03
C ASP A 117 -9.77 0.33 -16.36
N ALA A 118 -9.88 0.20 -15.03
CA ALA A 118 -11.01 0.69 -14.25
C ALA A 118 -11.26 2.20 -14.46
N VAL A 119 -10.21 3.03 -14.37
CA VAL A 119 -10.36 4.48 -14.60
C VAL A 119 -10.72 4.79 -16.06
N SER A 120 -10.27 3.97 -17.01
CA SER A 120 -10.62 4.14 -18.42
C SER A 120 -12.12 3.94 -18.69
N LEU A 121 -12.75 3.06 -17.90
CA LEU A 121 -14.18 2.76 -17.92
C LEU A 121 -15.01 3.74 -17.08
N GLY A 122 -14.35 4.65 -16.35
CA GLY A 122 -15.03 5.64 -15.50
C GLY A 122 -15.45 5.11 -14.14
N GLU A 123 -14.81 4.05 -13.65
CA GLU A 123 -15.05 3.52 -12.30
C GLU A 123 -14.55 4.47 -11.21
N ASP A 124 -15.12 4.34 -10.00
CA ASP A 124 -14.74 5.15 -8.84
C ASP A 124 -13.47 4.59 -8.20
N MET A 125 -12.32 5.19 -8.53
CA MET A 125 -11.02 4.78 -8.00
C MET A 125 -10.92 4.83 -6.47
N LYS A 126 -11.81 5.57 -5.77
CA LYS A 126 -11.85 5.56 -4.29
C LYS A 126 -12.35 4.23 -3.72
N LYS A 127 -13.20 3.52 -4.48
CA LYS A 127 -13.79 2.24 -4.10
C LYS A 127 -12.98 1.05 -4.58
N PHE A 128 -12.17 1.23 -5.63
CA PHE A 128 -11.34 0.18 -6.23
C PHE A 128 -10.62 -0.68 -5.19
N CYS A 129 -9.88 -0.06 -4.25
CA CYS A 129 -9.12 -0.80 -3.24
C CYS A 129 -9.97 -1.64 -2.29
N HIS A 130 -11.22 -1.24 -2.04
CA HIS A 130 -12.17 -2.03 -1.25
C HIS A 130 -12.75 -3.17 -2.08
N GLU A 131 -13.11 -2.91 -3.34
CA GLU A 131 -13.69 -3.90 -4.25
C GLU A 131 -12.70 -5.02 -4.58
N GLN A 132 -11.42 -4.68 -4.76
CA GLN A 132 -10.30 -5.62 -4.91
C GLN A 132 -9.84 -6.26 -3.59
N LYS A 133 -10.52 -5.97 -2.47
CA LYS A 133 -10.25 -6.52 -1.13
C LYS A 133 -8.82 -6.25 -0.61
N ILE A 134 -8.13 -5.25 -1.16
CA ILE A 134 -6.82 -4.78 -0.69
C ILE A 134 -6.97 -3.96 0.60
N CYS A 135 -8.09 -3.24 0.72
CA CYS A 135 -8.54 -2.54 1.91
C CYS A 135 -9.66 -3.33 2.62
N PRO A 136 -9.35 -4.36 3.42
CA PRO A 136 -10.36 -5.14 4.13
C PRO A 136 -10.97 -4.39 5.32
N LEU A 137 -10.32 -3.31 5.78
CA LEU A 137 -10.79 -2.49 6.88
C LEU A 137 -11.63 -1.34 6.33
N ASP A 138 -12.81 -1.14 6.91
CA ASP A 138 -13.58 0.09 6.68
C ASP A 138 -12.74 1.32 7.07
N MET A 139 -12.87 2.43 6.35
CA MET A 139 -12.14 3.69 6.60
C MET A 139 -12.23 4.17 8.06
N ASN A 140 -13.37 3.98 8.75
CA ASN A 140 -13.49 4.29 10.18
C ASN A 140 -12.59 3.41 11.04
N THR A 141 -12.44 2.14 10.70
CA THR A 141 -11.56 1.20 11.40
C THR A 141 -10.09 1.57 11.15
N MET A 142 -9.73 1.97 9.93
CA MET A 142 -8.39 2.45 9.59
C MET A 142 -8.05 3.77 10.31
N MET A 143 -8.95 4.76 10.34
CA MET A 143 -8.74 6.01 11.08
C MET A 143 -8.56 5.78 12.58
N LYS A 144 -9.36 4.88 13.18
CA LYS A 144 -9.19 4.51 14.60
C LYS A 144 -7.82 3.88 14.87
N MET A 145 -7.27 3.13 13.92
CA MET A 145 -5.96 2.51 14.05
C MET A 145 -4.83 3.55 13.97
N VAL A 146 -4.95 4.50 13.04
CA VAL A 146 -4.03 5.65 12.91
C VAL A 146 -4.11 6.56 14.14
N ASP A 147 -5.30 6.85 14.65
CA ASP A 147 -5.50 7.65 15.87
C ASP A 147 -4.92 6.98 17.11
N LYS A 148 -5.04 5.65 17.20
CA LYS A 148 -4.46 4.89 18.32
C LYS A 148 -2.93 4.89 18.24
N MET A 149 -2.36 4.68 17.05
CA MET A 149 -0.92 4.81 16.83
C MET A 149 -0.39 6.22 17.11
N GLY A 150 -1.14 7.26 16.73
CA GLY A 150 -0.75 8.65 17.00
C GLY A 150 -0.77 9.02 18.48
N LYS A 151 -1.68 8.41 19.26
CA LYS A 151 -1.77 8.61 20.72
C LYS A 151 -0.65 7.90 21.47
N ASP A 152 -0.31 6.67 21.10
CA ASP A 152 0.75 5.90 21.78
C ASP A 152 2.12 6.59 21.63
N ILE A 153 2.42 7.17 20.45
CA ILE A 153 3.64 7.98 20.22
C ILE A 153 3.65 9.28 21.04
N GLY A 154 2.47 9.87 21.28
CA GLY A 154 2.31 11.08 22.07
C GLY A 154 2.44 10.86 23.58
N GLU A 155 2.03 9.69 24.07
CA GLU A 155 2.12 9.33 25.49
C GLU A 155 3.54 8.90 25.90
N GLU A 156 4.28 8.19 25.04
CA GLU A 156 5.70 7.84 25.28
C GLU A 156 6.58 9.10 25.42
N ARG A 157 6.31 10.15 24.64
CA ARG A 157 7.03 11.44 24.78
C ARG A 157 6.72 12.16 26.10
N LYS A 158 5.49 12.07 26.60
CA LYS A 158 5.11 12.71 27.88
C LYS A 158 5.68 11.99 29.10
N GLN A 159 5.91 10.68 29.02
CA GLN A 159 6.54 9.93 30.12
C GLN A 159 8.05 10.20 30.23
N GLN A 160 8.76 10.44 29.11
CA GLN A 160 10.19 10.81 29.15
C GLN A 160 10.45 12.23 29.66
N GLU A 161 9.53 13.19 29.48
CA GLU A 161 9.67 14.55 30.04
C GLU A 161 9.34 14.62 31.55
N GLY A 162 8.69 13.59 32.12
CA GLY A 162 8.30 13.56 33.54
C GLY A 162 9.37 12.99 34.50
N GLN A 163 10.30 12.17 34.03
CA GLN A 163 11.30 11.50 34.89
C GLN A 163 12.65 12.25 35.01
N GLY A 164 12.80 13.42 34.38
CA GLY A 164 14.04 14.21 34.39
C GLY A 164 14.17 15.25 35.52
N LYS A 165 13.27 15.28 36.52
CA LYS A 165 13.29 16.28 37.61
C LYS A 165 13.09 15.66 38.99
N GLU A 166 13.89 14.66 39.36
CA GLU A 166 14.00 14.24 40.76
C GLU A 166 15.40 13.67 41.00
N GLY A 167 16.37 14.55 41.18
CA GLY A 167 17.77 14.16 41.38
C GLY A 167 18.73 15.34 41.46
N ASP A 168 18.36 16.38 42.20
CA ASP A 168 19.29 17.40 42.70
C ASP A 168 18.64 18.10 43.90
N LEU A 169 18.83 17.50 45.08
CA LEU A 169 18.76 18.14 46.39
C LEU A 169 19.70 17.39 47.34
#